data_AF-A0A974AJQ6-F1
#
_entry.id   AF-A0A974AJQ6-F1
#
_cell.length_a   1.000
_cell.length_b   1.000
_cell.length_c   1.000
_cell.angle_alpha   90.00
_cell.angle_beta   90.00
_cell.angle_gamma   90.00
#
_symmetry.space_group_name_H-M   'P 1'
#
loop_
_entity.id
_entity.type
_entity.pdbx_description
1 polymer ?
#
loop_
_entity_poly.entity_id
_entity_poly.type
_entity_poly.pdbx_seq_one_letter_code
_entity_poly.pdbx_strand_id
1 'polypeptide(L)' 'MADRAGLKLVGFVFATVTLAVMITTGMVVKGYADGAYSLEVASHASAARR' A
#
# COMPACT_ATOMS: atom_id res chain seq x y z
N MET A 1 -3.31 17.04 -30.22
CA MET A 1 -4.64 16.56 -29.78
C MET A 1 -4.44 15.13 -29.32
N ALA A 2 -4.48 14.83 -28.01
CA ALA A 2 -4.33 13.46 -27.54
C ALA A 2 -5.50 12.62 -28.06
N ASP A 3 -5.23 11.40 -28.51
CA ASP A 3 -6.26 10.50 -28.98
C ASP A 3 -7.21 10.19 -27.82
N ARG A 4 -8.46 10.68 -27.90
CA ARG A 4 -9.43 10.60 -26.81
C ARG A 4 -9.72 9.15 -26.41
N ALA A 5 -9.58 8.21 -27.35
CA ALA A 5 -9.71 6.79 -27.09
C ALA A 5 -8.56 6.26 -26.22
N GLY A 6 -7.32 6.61 -26.58
CA GLY A 6 -6.12 6.23 -25.81
C GLY A 6 -6.13 6.80 -24.40
N LEU A 7 -6.51 8.08 -24.24
CA LEU A 7 -6.57 8.72 -22.92
C LEU A 7 -7.61 8.08 -21.99
N LYS A 8 -8.76 7.64 -22.53
CA LYS A 8 -9.77 6.90 -21.76
C LYS A 8 -9.27 5.55 -21.28
N LEU A 9 -8.54 4.81 -22.12
CA LEU A 9 -7.98 3.51 -21.76
C LEU A 9 -6.94 3.66 -20.64
N VAL A 10 -6.01 4.62 -20.79
CA VAL A 10 -5.00 4.90 -19.75
C VAL A 10 -5.65 5.34 -18.44
N GLY A 11 -6.67 6.21 -18.50
CA GLY A 11 -7.42 6.61 -17.31
C GLY A 11 -8.12 5.45 -16.62
N PHE A 12 -8.69 4.51 -17.39
CA PHE A 12 -9.30 3.31 -16.83
C PHE A 12 -8.27 2.40 -16.14
N VAL A 13 -7.13 2.14 -16.78
CA VAL A 13 -6.04 1.35 -16.19
C VAL A 13 -5.50 2.03 -14.92
N PHE A 14 -5.31 3.35 -14.95
CA PHE A 14 -4.85 4.08 -13.78
C PHE A 14 -5.84 3.96 -12.61
N ALA A 15 -7.14 4.08 -12.89
CA ALA A 15 -8.18 3.96 -11.88
C ALA A 15 -8.24 2.55 -11.27
N THR A 16 -8.15 1.49 -12.09
CA THR A 16 -8.16 0.11 -11.59
C THR A 16 -6.92 -0.19 -10.76
N VAL A 17 -5.74 0.26 -11.19
CA VAL A 17 -4.49 0.13 -10.43
C VAL A 17 -4.60 0.88 -9.10
N THR A 18 -5.10 2.12 -9.11
CA THR A 18 -5.29 2.91 -7.90
C THR A 18 -6.23 2.20 -6.93
N LEU A 19 -7.34 1.67 -7.43
CA LEU A 19 -8.30 0.92 -6.61
C LEU A 19 -7.67 -0.34 -6.00
N ALA A 20 -6.92 -1.11 -6.79
CA ALA A 20 -6.21 -2.29 -6.31
C ALA A 20 -5.21 -1.92 -5.20
N VAL A 21 -4.42 -0.86 -5.40
CA VAL A 21 -3.46 -0.37 -4.40
C VAL A 21 -4.16 0.07 -3.13
N MET A 22 -5.28 0.80 -3.22
CA MET A 22 -6.05 1.20 -2.04
C MET A 22 -6.57 0.00 -1.26
N ILE A 23 -7.11 -1.01 -1.95
CA ILE A 23 -7.59 -2.25 -1.31
C ILE A 23 -6.44 -2.97 -0.62
N THR A 24 -5.32 -3.21 -1.31
CA THR A 24 -4.15 -3.87 -0.74
C THR A 24 -3.61 -3.12 0.47
N THR A 25 -3.53 -1.79 0.38
CA THR A 25 -3.08 -0.93 1.49
C THR A 25 -4.02 -1.08 2.70
N GLY A 26 -5.33 -1.07 2.46
CA GLY A 26 -6.33 -1.33 3.49
C GLY A 26 -6.18 -2.71 4.13
N MET A 27 -5.91 -3.75 3.34
CA MET A 27 -5.66 -5.11 3.86
C MET A 27 -4.39 -5.17 4.72
N VAL A 28 -3.33 -4.45 4.36
CA VAL A 28 -2.09 -4.39 5.15
C VAL A 28 -2.35 -3.70 6.49
N VAL A 29 -2.96 -2.50 6.47
CA VAL A 29 -3.26 -1.74 7.69
C VAL A 29 -4.21 -2.52 8.59
N LYS A 30 -5.25 -3.12 8.00
CA LYS A 30 -6.16 -4.01 8.72
C LYS A 30 -5.42 -5.19 9.33
N GLY A 31 -4.53 -5.85 8.59
CA GLY A 31 -3.73 -6.96 9.11
C GLY A 31 -2.84 -6.56 10.28
N TYR A 32 -2.31 -5.33 10.31
CA TYR A 32 -1.60 -4.81 11.48
C TYR A 32 -2.55 -4.57 12.67
N ALA A 33 -3.74 -4.04 12.43
CA ALA A 33 -4.74 -3.83 13.49
C ALA A 33 -5.28 -5.16 14.07
N ASP A 34 -5.46 -6.16 13.22
CA ASP A 34 -5.95 -7.50 13.59
C ASP A 34 -4.83 -8.40 14.17
N GLY A 35 -3.58 -7.89 14.25
CA GLY A 35 -2.43 -8.64 14.79
C GLY A 35 -1.90 -9.75 13.89
N ALA A 36 -2.32 -9.81 12.62
CA ALA A 36 -1.83 -10.77 11.63
C ALA A 36 -0.37 -10.49 11.22
N TYR A 37 0.10 -9.25 11.39
CA TYR A 37 1.49 -8.85 11.19
C TYR A 37 2.07 -8.31 12.51
N SER A 38 3.22 -8.82 12.93
CA SER A 38 4.00 -8.23 14.03
C SER A 38 5.11 -7.36 13.46
N LEU A 39 5.26 -6.14 14.00
CA LEU A 39 6.49 -5.38 13.85
C LEU A 39 7.53 -6.10 14.72
N GLU A 40 8.46 -6.84 14.13
CA GLU A 40 9.70 -7.19 14.84
C GLU A 40 10.34 -5.87 15.25
N VAL A 41 10.11 -5.45 16.50
CA VAL A 41 10.81 -4.32 17.09
C VAL A 41 12.27 -4.75 17.07
N ALA A 42 13.01 -4.24 16.09
CA ALA A 42 14.43 -4.47 16.00
C ALA A 42 14.99 -4.25 17.41
N SER A 43 15.59 -5.31 17.94
CA SER A 43 16.17 -5.45 19.28
C SER A 43 17.34 -4.49 19.55
N HIS A 44 17.37 -3.34 18.88
CA HIS A 44 18.29 -2.23 19.05
C HIS A 44 17.90 -1.29 20.21
N ALA A 45 16.84 -1.57 20.97
CA ALA A 45 16.63 -0.94 22.28
C ALA A 45 17.66 -1.40 23.34
N SER A 46 18.49 -2.40 23.04
CA SER A 46 19.62 -2.82 23.89
C SER A 46 20.84 -1.90 23.81
N ALA A 47 20.92 -0.99 22.82
CA ALA A 47 22.02 -0.04 22.67
C ALA A 47 21.80 1.28 23.42
N ALA A 48 20.58 1.57 23.88
CA ALA A 48 20.25 2.76 24.67
C ALA A 48 20.37 2.53 26.19
N ARG A 49 20.99 1.41 26.60
CA ARG A 49 21.30 1.05 27.99
C ARG A 49 22.81 0.90 28.18
N ARG A 50 23.57 1.92 27.80
CA ARG A 50 24.98 2.13 28.19
C ARG A 50 25.18 3.58 28.60
#